data_AF-A0A517MFM5-F1
#
_entry.id   AF-A0A517MFM5-F1
#
_cell.length_a   1.000
_cell.length_b   1.000
_cell.length_c   1.000
_cell.angle_alpha   90.00
_cell.angle_beta   90.00
_cell.angle_gamma   90.00
#
_symmetry.space_group_name_H-M   'P 1'
#
loop_
_entity.id
_entity.type
_entity.pdbx_description
1 polymer ?
#
loop_
_entity_poly.entity_id
_entity_poly.type
_entity_poly.pdbx_seq_one_letter_code
_entity_poly.pdbx_strand_id
1 'polypeptide(L)'
;MTNSQQLAVVRGMLRDWYSARCGDPLEDVSEAILIHDGFYCGRKFGFKDHRAVWFFEEQELKIYSADGTFLESCSLEDASLPDAHETTTLKMSESKPAERHAADDSDSQGEPARRAA
;
A
#
# COMPACT_ATOMS: atom_id res chain seq x y z
N MET A 1 -8.76 -6.60 -17.75
CA MET A 1 -8.67 -6.38 -16.28
C MET A 1 -8.30 -4.92 -16.04
N THR A 2 -8.74 -4.32 -14.95
CA THR A 2 -8.23 -3.01 -14.52
C THR A 2 -6.80 -3.15 -13.98
N ASN A 3 -6.04 -2.05 -13.92
CA ASN A 3 -4.71 -2.05 -13.30
C ASN A 3 -4.75 -2.55 -11.85
N SER A 4 -5.81 -2.20 -11.09
CA SER A 4 -6.02 -2.68 -9.72
C SER A 4 -6.25 -4.19 -9.64
N GLN A 5 -6.96 -4.78 -10.59
CA GLN A 5 -7.18 -6.23 -10.67
C GLN A 5 -5.88 -6.96 -10.99
N GLN A 6 -5.11 -6.48 -11.97
CA GLN A 6 -3.81 -7.05 -12.32
C GLN A 6 -2.85 -7.01 -11.13
N LEU A 7 -2.85 -5.91 -10.37
CA LEU A 7 -2.06 -5.80 -9.15
C LEU A 7 -2.47 -6.79 -8.05
N ALA A 8 -3.76 -7.05 -7.90
CA ALA A 8 -4.23 -8.05 -6.95
C ALA A 8 -3.71 -9.45 -7.31
N VAL A 9 -3.74 -9.80 -8.60
CA VAL A 9 -3.19 -11.07 -9.10
C VAL A 9 -1.69 -11.15 -8.83
N VAL A 10 -0.91 -10.11 -9.19
CA VAL A 10 0.55 -10.07 -8.98
C VAL A 10 0.92 -10.22 -7.50
N ARG A 11 0.18 -9.56 -6.60
CA ARG A 11 0.37 -9.71 -5.16
C ARG A 11 0.08 -11.13 -4.69
N GLY A 12 -0.96 -11.76 -5.21
CA GLY A 12 -1.26 -13.18 -4.96
C GLY A 12 -0.10 -14.07 -5.36
N MET A 13 0.37 -13.92 -6.61
CA MET A 13 1.52 -14.68 -7.13
C MET A 13 2.78 -14.52 -6.27
N LEU A 14 3.06 -13.30 -5.80
CA LEU A 14 4.20 -13.05 -4.91
C LEU A 14 4.05 -13.76 -3.56
N ARG A 15 2.85 -13.74 -2.96
CA ARG A 15 2.58 -14.43 -1.69
C ARG A 15 2.69 -15.94 -1.85
N ASP A 16 2.12 -16.51 -2.91
CA ASP A 16 2.21 -17.94 -3.22
C ASP A 16 3.66 -18.35 -3.44
N TRP A 17 4.39 -17.62 -4.29
CA TRP A 17 5.80 -17.88 -4.56
C TRP A 17 6.65 -17.85 -3.28
N TYR A 18 6.46 -16.82 -2.44
CA TYR A 18 7.22 -16.68 -1.20
C TYR A 18 6.89 -17.79 -0.20
N SER A 19 5.60 -18.10 -0.03
CA SER A 19 5.15 -19.13 0.90
C SER A 19 5.65 -20.51 0.48
N ALA A 20 5.64 -20.82 -0.81
CA ALA A 20 6.18 -22.07 -1.34
C ALA A 20 7.70 -22.22 -1.12
N ARG A 21 8.44 -21.12 -1.13
CA ARG A 21 9.91 -21.11 -1.01
C ARG A 21 10.40 -21.08 0.43
N CYS A 22 9.80 -20.23 1.26
CA CYS A 22 10.25 -19.95 2.62
C CYS A 22 9.42 -20.69 3.68
N GLY A 23 8.19 -21.12 3.36
CA GLY A 23 7.28 -21.75 4.30
C GLY A 23 6.59 -20.77 5.26
N ASP A 24 6.84 -19.47 5.13
CA ASP A 24 6.26 -18.39 5.94
C ASP A 24 5.39 -17.47 5.08
N PRO A 25 4.36 -16.83 5.67
CA PRO A 25 3.60 -15.81 4.98
C PRO A 25 4.47 -14.61 4.62
N LEU A 26 4.19 -14.01 3.47
CA LEU A 26 4.84 -12.80 3.01
C LEU A 26 4.29 -11.58 3.76
N GLU A 27 4.96 -11.20 4.84
CA GLU A 27 4.69 -9.98 5.62
C GLU A 27 5.61 -8.83 5.17
N ASP A 28 5.14 -7.59 5.31
CA ASP A 28 5.88 -6.35 5.02
C ASP A 28 6.46 -6.22 3.58
N VAL A 29 5.56 -6.17 2.59
CA VAL A 29 5.94 -5.85 1.20
C VAL A 29 5.98 -4.34 0.99
N SER A 30 7.16 -3.82 0.71
CA SER A 30 7.33 -2.45 0.21
C SER A 30 7.02 -2.41 -1.29
N GLU A 31 6.24 -1.42 -1.72
CA GLU A 31 5.82 -1.31 -3.11
C GLU A 31 6.13 0.07 -3.68
N ALA A 32 6.72 0.12 -4.87
CA ALA A 32 7.05 1.35 -5.56
C ALA A 32 6.57 1.31 -7.02
N ILE A 33 6.16 2.46 -7.55
CA ILE A 33 5.82 2.61 -8.97
C ILE A 33 7.12 2.63 -9.78
N LEU A 34 7.15 1.90 -10.89
CA LEU A 34 8.24 1.95 -11.86
C LEU A 34 7.84 2.86 -13.01
N ILE A 35 8.56 3.98 -13.13
CA ILE A 35 8.43 4.92 -14.23
C ILE A 35 9.76 4.95 -15.00
N HIS A 36 9.70 4.86 -16.31
CA HIS A 36 10.85 5.04 -17.21
C HIS A 36 10.45 6.02 -18.31
N ASP A 37 11.27 7.04 -18.55
CA ASP A 37 11.01 8.12 -19.53
C ASP A 37 9.61 8.75 -19.44
N GLY A 38 9.06 8.85 -18.23
CA GLY A 38 7.73 9.42 -17.97
C GLY A 38 6.56 8.46 -18.21
N PHE A 39 6.83 7.21 -18.62
CA PHE A 39 5.83 6.18 -18.83
C PHE A 39 5.74 5.23 -17.64
N TYR A 40 4.53 4.80 -17.32
CA TYR A 40 4.29 3.77 -16.31
C TYR A 40 4.69 2.41 -16.89
N CYS A 41 5.74 1.80 -16.34
CA CYS A 41 6.23 0.50 -16.78
C CYS A 41 5.74 -0.64 -15.87
N GLY A 42 5.26 -0.33 -14.66
CA GLY A 42 4.80 -1.34 -13.71
C GLY A 42 5.16 -1.01 -12.27
N ARG A 43 5.53 -2.02 -11.48
CA ARG A 43 5.84 -1.85 -10.05
C ARG A 43 7.00 -2.70 -9.57
N LYS A 44 7.67 -2.20 -8.55
CA LYS A 44 8.72 -2.90 -7.81
C LYS A 44 8.20 -3.29 -6.45
N PHE A 45 8.54 -4.49 -6.01
CA PHE A 45 8.21 -5.06 -4.73
C PHE A 45 9.51 -5.39 -4.01
N GLY A 46 9.67 -4.94 -2.77
CA GLY A 46 10.79 -5.30 -1.90
C GLY A 46 10.28 -5.98 -0.65
N PHE A 47 10.85 -7.14 -0.32
CA PHE A 47 10.42 -7.95 0.84
C PHE A 47 11.57 -8.81 1.34
N LYS A 48 11.80 -8.82 2.66
CA LYS A 48 12.96 -9.48 3.31
C LYS A 48 14.23 -9.41 2.44
N ASP A 49 14.77 -10.56 2.04
CA ASP A 49 15.98 -10.70 1.22
C ASP A 49 15.70 -10.88 -0.28
N HIS A 50 14.59 -10.34 -0.78
CA HIS A 50 14.15 -10.51 -2.15
C HIS A 50 13.57 -9.22 -2.74
N ARG A 51 13.62 -9.15 -4.07
CA ARG A 51 13.03 -8.06 -4.84
C ARG A 51 12.29 -8.64 -6.02
N ALA A 52 11.16 -8.06 -6.38
CA ALA A 52 10.45 -8.42 -7.59
C ALA A 52 10.07 -7.18 -8.40
N VAL A 53 9.98 -7.36 -9.70
CA VAL A 53 9.59 -6.31 -10.65
C VAL A 53 8.49 -6.87 -11.54
N TRP A 54 7.33 -6.23 -11.47
CA TRP A 54 6.24 -6.49 -12.40
C TRP A 54 6.29 -5.49 -13.54
N PHE A 55 6.35 -6.00 -14.75
CA PHE A 55 6.28 -5.24 -15.99
C PHE A 55 4.85 -5.29 -16.53
N PHE A 56 4.23 -4.12 -16.66
CA PHE A 56 2.82 -4.00 -16.99
C PHE A 56 2.51 -4.41 -18.44
N GLU A 57 3.37 -4.01 -19.39
CA GLU A 57 3.16 -4.31 -20.81
C GLU A 57 3.43 -5.78 -21.12
N GLU A 58 4.53 -6.33 -20.63
CA GLU A 58 4.87 -7.75 -20.78
C GLU A 58 3.99 -8.67 -19.93
N GLN A 59 3.22 -8.13 -19.00
CA GLN A 59 2.43 -8.88 -18.02
C GLN A 59 3.28 -9.93 -17.28
N GLU A 60 4.52 -9.58 -16.96
CA GLU A 60 5.52 -10.51 -16.43
C GLU A 60 6.05 -10.03 -15.07
N LEU A 61 6.09 -10.94 -14.10
CA LEU A 61 6.68 -10.73 -12.79
C LEU A 61 8.04 -11.42 -12.74
N LYS A 62 9.11 -10.66 -12.49
CA LYS A 62 10.46 -11.18 -12.29
C LYS A 62 10.89 -11.07 -10.85
N ILE A 63 11.46 -12.14 -10.32
CA ILE A 63 11.87 -12.24 -8.92
C ILE A 63 13.39 -12.42 -8.85
N TYR A 64 13.99 -11.69 -7.91
CA TYR A 64 15.42 -11.57 -7.71
C TYR A 64 15.76 -11.78 -6.23
N SER A 65 16.94 -12.32 -5.95
CA SER A 65 17.50 -12.36 -4.59
C SER A 65 17.96 -10.97 -4.13
N ALA A 66 18.35 -10.85 -2.86
CA ALA A 66 18.95 -9.65 -2.29
C ALA A 66 20.16 -9.17 -3.10
N ASP A 67 21.00 -10.11 -3.57
CA ASP A 67 22.19 -9.86 -4.37
C ASP A 67 21.89 -9.44 -5.82
N GLY A 68 20.62 -9.49 -6.23
CA GLY A 68 20.18 -9.16 -7.59
C GLY A 68 20.24 -10.35 -8.56
N THR A 69 20.53 -11.55 -8.08
CA THR A 69 20.48 -12.76 -8.89
C THR A 69 19.05 -13.05 -9.30
N PHE A 70 18.82 -13.27 -10.59
CA PHE A 70 17.51 -13.69 -11.10
C PHE A 70 17.16 -15.08 -10.56
N LEU A 71 15.96 -15.21 -9.98
CA LEU A 71 15.47 -16.47 -9.43
C LEU A 71 14.41 -17.09 -10.36
N GLU A 72 13.40 -16.31 -10.72
CA GLU A 72 12.23 -16.84 -11.43
C GLU A 72 11.46 -15.73 -12.16
N SER A 73 10.72 -16.11 -13.20
CA SER A 73 9.76 -15.26 -13.90
C SER A 73 8.40 -15.95 -13.97
N CYS A 74 7.34 -15.20 -13.70
CA CYS A 74 5.97 -15.69 -13.75
C CYS A 74 5.14 -14.79 -14.67
N SER A 75 4.43 -15.40 -15.62
CA SER A 75 3.52 -14.68 -16.51
C SER A 75 2.15 -14.54 -15.88
N LEU A 76 1.56 -13.34 -15.95
CA LEU A 76 0.23 -13.08 -15.43
C LEU A 76 -0.87 -13.80 -16.21
N GLU A 77 -0.60 -14.13 -17.48
CA GLU A 77 -1.53 -14.84 -18.35
C GLU A 77 -1.79 -16.29 -17.89
N ASP A 78 -0.84 -16.87 -17.17
CA ASP A 78 -0.94 -18.23 -16.60
C ASP A 78 -1.61 -18.20 -15.20
N ALA A 79 -1.68 -17.02 -14.59
CA ALA A 79 -2.23 -16.85 -13.25
C ALA A 79 -3.77 -16.86 -13.29
N SER A 80 -4.36 -17.78 -12.53
CA SER A 80 -5.80 -17.81 -12.31
C SER A 80 -6.23 -16.57 -11.51
N LEU A 81 -7.31 -15.93 -11.95
CA LEU A 81 -7.86 -14.73 -11.32
C LEU A 81 -8.20 -14.99 -9.84
N PRO A 82 -7.69 -14.19 -8.88
CA PRO A 82 -8.20 -14.21 -7.53
C PRO A 82 -9.60 -13.58 -7.52
N ASP A 83 -10.55 -14.30 -6.91
CA ASP A 83 -11.92 -13.85 -6.71
C ASP A 83 -11.92 -12.50 -5.96
N ALA A 84 -12.67 -11.53 -6.47
CA ALA A 84 -12.52 -10.10 -6.17
C ALA A 84 -13.00 -9.73 -4.76
N HIS A 85 -12.23 -10.03 -3.70
CA HIS A 85 -12.67 -9.75 -2.33
C HIS A 85 -11.60 -9.25 -1.33
N GLU A 86 -10.50 -8.62 -1.74
CA GLU A 86 -9.64 -7.91 -0.77
C GLU A 86 -9.12 -6.56 -1.28
N THR A 87 -9.96 -5.53 -1.13
CA THR A 87 -9.52 -4.13 -1.09
C THR A 87 -8.85 -3.89 0.26
N THR A 88 -7.55 -4.17 0.38
CA THR A 88 -6.76 -3.73 1.53
C THR A 88 -6.78 -2.20 1.58
N THR A 89 -7.61 -1.67 2.47
CA THR A 89 -7.73 -0.25 2.74
C THR A 89 -6.42 0.19 3.40
N LEU A 90 -5.61 0.99 2.68
CA LEU A 90 -4.52 1.73 3.32
C LEU A 90 -5.15 2.63 4.38
N LYS A 91 -4.96 2.30 5.66
CA LYS A 91 -5.21 3.23 6.76
C LYS A 91 -4.17 4.35 6.64
N MET A 92 -4.59 5.47 6.04
CA MET A 92 -3.87 6.72 6.20
C MET A 92 -3.97 7.14 7.67
N SER A 93 -2.83 7.17 8.34
CA SER A 93 -2.69 7.69 9.68
C SER A 93 -2.91 9.20 9.64
N GLU A 94 -4.09 9.65 10.07
CA GLU A 94 -4.43 11.06 10.18
C GLU A 94 -3.52 11.73 11.22
N SER A 95 -2.69 12.66 10.75
CA SER A 95 -1.75 13.42 11.57
C SER A 95 -2.49 14.57 12.26
N LYS A 96 -2.46 14.56 13.59
CA LYS A 96 -3.00 15.57 14.50
C LYS A 96 -2.51 16.99 14.18
N PRO A 97 -3.38 17.97 13.85
CA PRO A 97 -2.96 19.36 13.80
C PRO A 97 -2.96 19.97 15.20
N ALA A 98 -1.87 20.68 15.50
CA ALA A 98 -1.70 21.50 16.70
C ALA A 98 -2.45 22.83 16.52
N GLU A 99 -3.49 23.05 17.32
CA GLU A 99 -4.21 24.31 17.32
C GLU A 99 -3.59 25.26 18.35
N ARG A 100 -2.87 26.28 17.85
CA ARG A 100 -2.69 27.55 18.56
C ARG A 100 -3.85 28.43 18.13
N HIS A 101 -4.61 28.99 19.06
CA HIS A 101 -5.29 30.27 18.87
C HIS A 101 -5.39 30.99 20.21
N ALA A 102 -4.87 32.21 20.21
CA ALA A 102 -4.96 33.20 21.27
C ALA A 102 -6.02 34.24 20.88
N ALA A 103 -6.63 34.85 21.91
CA ALA A 103 -7.33 36.14 21.91
C ALA A 103 -8.67 36.19 21.10
N ASP A 104 -9.70 36.97 21.43
CA ASP A 104 -10.02 37.93 22.50
C ASP A 104 -11.48 38.37 22.28
N ASP A 105 -12.09 38.90 23.34
CA ASP A 105 -13.16 39.92 23.38
C ASP A 105 -14.68 39.56 23.31
N SER A 106 -15.34 39.90 24.44
CA SER A 106 -16.63 40.60 24.70
C SER A 106 -17.95 40.17 23.99
N ASP A 107 -19.17 40.27 24.53
CA ASP A 107 -19.77 41.23 25.47
C ASP A 107 -21.09 40.68 26.10
N SER A 108 -21.38 41.13 27.33
CA SER A 108 -22.65 41.38 28.05
C SER A 108 -23.93 40.51 27.87
N GLN A 109 -24.51 40.06 29.00
CA GLN A 109 -25.74 40.61 29.63
C GLN A 109 -26.29 39.74 30.78
N GLY A 110 -26.69 40.37 31.90
CA GLY A 110 -27.89 39.97 32.66
C GLY A 110 -27.74 39.43 34.10
N GLU A 111 -27.78 40.33 35.10
CA GLU A 111 -28.28 40.11 36.48
C GLU A 111 -29.78 39.66 36.49
N PRO A 112 -30.48 39.33 37.62
CA PRO A 112 -30.10 39.40 39.04
C PRO A 112 -30.55 38.24 39.98
N ALA A 113 -29.98 38.28 41.20
CA ALA A 113 -30.55 37.95 42.52
C ALA A 113 -31.23 36.59 42.81
N ARG A 114 -30.68 35.82 43.78
CA ARG A 114 -31.42 35.25 44.94
C ARG A 114 -30.56 35.10 46.22
N ARG A 115 -31.03 35.79 47.26
CA ARG A 115 -30.89 35.66 48.74
C ARG A 115 -30.76 34.19 49.21
N ALA A 116 -30.04 33.83 50.26
CA ALA A 116 -30.26 34.04 51.72
C ALA A 116 -29.27 33.07 52.44
N ALA A 117 -28.91 33.09 53.72
CA ALA A 117 -29.08 33.90 54.93
C ALA A 117 -27.95 33.46 55.87
#